data_AF-A0A9E3GIB8-F1
#
_entry.id   AF-A0A9E3GIB8-F1
#
_cell.length_a   1.000
_cell.length_b   1.000
_cell.length_c   1.000
_cell.angle_alpha   90.00
_cell.angle_beta   90.00
_cell.angle_gamma   90.00
#
_symmetry.space_group_name_H-M   'P 1'
#
loop_
_entity.id
_entity.type
_entity.pdbx_description
1 polymer ?
#
loop_
_entity_poly.entity_id
_entity_poly.type
_entity_poly.pdbx_seq_one_letter_code
_entity_poly.pdbx_strand_id
1 'polypeptide(L)'
;MFKGSFTALITPFKNKRLDRDAYAKLIHHQIDNGTNGLVPGGTTGESPTLSHVEHREIIKICVRESKNRIPIMAGTGSNSTEEAIHLTRFAEKAGANAAL
;
A
#
# COMPACT_ATOMS: atom_id res chain seq x y z
N MET A 1 8.39 -17.07 0.61
CA MET A 1 9.59 -16.21 0.62
C MET A 1 9.45 -15.20 -0.51
N PHE A 2 9.46 -13.90 -0.21
CA PHE A 2 9.36 -12.82 -1.21
C PHE A 2 10.71 -12.65 -1.95
N LYS A 3 10.67 -12.44 -3.28
CA LYS A 3 11.87 -12.30 -4.12
C LYS A 3 11.59 -11.40 -5.33
N GLY A 4 12.62 -10.72 -5.81
CA GLY A 4 12.54 -9.85 -6.99
C GLY A 4 12.28 -8.38 -6.62
N SER A 5 11.74 -7.61 -7.57
CA SER A 5 11.46 -6.19 -7.41
C SER A 5 10.13 -5.95 -6.71
N PHE A 6 10.14 -5.21 -5.59
CA PHE A 6 8.95 -4.77 -4.87
C PHE A 6 8.92 -3.26 -4.87
N THR A 7 7.94 -2.68 -5.56
CA THR A 7 7.88 -1.23 -5.70
C THR A 7 7.26 -0.60 -4.45
N ALA A 8 8.03 0.23 -3.75
CA ALA A 8 7.50 1.15 -2.75
C ALA A 8 6.68 2.24 -3.45
N LEU A 9 5.36 2.15 -3.31
CA LEU A 9 4.45 3.02 -4.04
C LEU A 9 4.42 4.42 -3.42
N ILE A 10 4.53 5.45 -4.26
CA ILE A 10 4.11 6.80 -3.89
C ILE A 10 2.60 6.84 -3.63
N THR A 11 2.13 7.83 -2.88
CA THR A 11 0.70 8.10 -2.69
C THR A 11 0.31 9.36 -3.46
N PRO A 12 -0.30 9.24 -4.66
CA PRO A 12 -0.62 10.41 -5.48
C PRO A 12 -1.67 11.30 -4.82
N PHE A 13 -1.41 12.60 -4.76
CA PHE A 13 -2.35 13.61 -4.29
C PHE A 13 -2.70 14.61 -5.38
N LYS A 14 -3.98 15.02 -5.41
CA LYS A 14 -4.47 16.12 -6.25
C LYS A 14 -5.41 16.99 -5.42
N ASN A 15 -5.18 18.30 -5.42
CA ASN A 15 -5.96 19.25 -4.63
C ASN A 15 -6.06 18.87 -3.14
N LYS A 16 -4.94 18.44 -2.54
CA LYS A 16 -4.84 18.00 -1.14
C LYS A 16 -5.72 16.79 -0.78
N ARG A 17 -6.08 15.96 -1.76
CA ARG A 17 -6.83 14.71 -1.56
C ARG A 17 -6.16 13.57 -2.31
N LEU A 18 -6.30 12.36 -1.79
CA LEU A 18 -5.85 11.14 -2.49
C LEU A 18 -6.42 11.09 -3.91
N ASP A 19 -5.54 11.07 -4.91
CA ASP A 19 -5.90 10.87 -6.32
C ASP A 19 -6.01 9.38 -6.60
N ARG A 20 -7.22 8.85 -6.40
CA ARG A 20 -7.52 7.42 -6.53
C ARG A 20 -7.31 6.90 -7.96
N ASP A 21 -7.63 7.72 -8.95
CA ASP A 21 -7.50 7.34 -10.36
C ASP A 21 -6.03 7.26 -10.77
N ALA A 22 -5.22 8.23 -10.36
CA ALA A 22 -3.77 8.19 -10.56
C ALA A 22 -3.14 7.01 -9.84
N TYR A 23 -3.59 6.72 -8.60
CA TYR A 23 -3.06 5.61 -7.83
C TYR A 23 -3.39 4.25 -8.46
N ALA A 24 -4.63 4.04 -8.90
CA ALA A 24 -5.02 2.83 -9.63
C ALA A 24 -4.21 2.66 -10.92
N LYS A 25 -4.07 3.72 -11.73
CA LYS A 25 -3.24 3.70 -12.95
C LYS A 25 -1.79 3.34 -12.64
N LEU A 26 -1.21 3.89 -11.56
CA LEU A 26 0.15 3.56 -11.12
C LEU A 26 0.27 2.08 -10.76
N ILE A 27 -0.67 1.54 -9.98
CA ILE A 27 -0.69 0.12 -9.60
C ILE A 27 -0.72 -0.78 -10.84
N HIS A 28 -1.62 -0.51 -11.80
CA HIS A 28 -1.68 -1.27 -13.04
C HIS A 28 -0.38 -1.15 -13.83
N HIS A 29 0.16 0.06 -13.98
CA HIS A 29 1.42 0.27 -14.69
C HIS A 29 2.57 -0.55 -14.08
N GLN A 30 2.72 -0.58 -12.76
CA GLN A 30 3.75 -1.37 -12.08
C GLN A 30 3.59 -2.88 -12.33
N ILE A 31 2.36 -3.38 -12.23
CA ILE A 31 2.04 -4.80 -12.48
C ILE A 31 2.31 -5.17 -13.93
N ASP A 32 1.82 -4.36 -14.86
CA ASP A 32 1.89 -4.63 -16.29
C ASP A 32 3.33 -4.53 -16.82
N ASN A 33 4.24 -3.85 -16.10
CA ASN A 33 5.68 -3.78 -16.37
C ASN A 33 6.51 -4.77 -15.55
N GLY A 34 5.88 -5.74 -14.88
CA GLY A 34 6.57 -6.91 -14.34
C GLY A 34 7.21 -6.75 -12.97
N THR A 35 6.78 -5.79 -12.13
CA THR A 35 7.16 -5.80 -10.71
C THR A 35 6.71 -7.12 -10.05
N ASN A 36 7.49 -7.62 -9.09
CA ASN A 36 7.18 -8.88 -8.39
C ASN A 36 6.30 -8.68 -7.15
N GLY A 37 6.14 -7.44 -6.70
CA GLY A 37 5.23 -7.09 -5.60
C GLY A 37 5.09 -5.58 -5.45
N LEU A 38 4.19 -5.17 -4.56
CA LEU A 38 3.93 -3.76 -4.25
C LEU A 38 3.95 -3.53 -2.74
N VAL A 39 4.43 -2.36 -2.36
CA VAL A 39 4.50 -1.89 -0.97
C VAL A 39 3.75 -0.57 -0.82
N PRO A 40 2.43 -0.57 -0.56
CA PRO A 40 1.67 0.64 -0.22
C PRO A 40 1.94 1.06 1.23
N GLY A 41 1.84 2.36 1.55
CA GLY A 41 1.91 2.83 2.95
C GLY A 41 3.31 2.82 3.58
N GLY A 42 4.37 2.72 2.77
CA GLY A 42 5.74 2.96 3.23
C GLY A 42 6.09 4.45 3.31
N THR A 43 7.34 4.77 3.65
CA THR A 43 7.85 6.15 3.69
C THR A 43 7.82 6.83 2.32
N THR A 44 8.10 6.10 1.24
CA THR A 44 7.93 6.59 -0.15
C THR A 44 6.48 6.97 -0.47
N GLY A 45 5.52 6.31 0.19
CA GLY A 45 4.10 6.64 0.13
C GLY A 45 3.67 7.70 1.15
N GLU A 46 4.62 8.36 1.80
CA GLU A 46 4.40 9.45 2.75
C GLU A 46 3.54 9.06 3.97
N SER A 47 3.65 7.81 4.45
CA SER A 47 2.85 7.32 5.57
C SER A 47 2.77 8.21 6.82
N PRO A 48 3.79 8.99 7.22
CA PRO A 48 3.68 9.90 8.37
C PRO A 48 2.71 11.08 8.18
N THR A 49 2.35 11.42 6.94
CA THR A 49 1.47 12.57 6.63
C THR A 49 0.04 12.15 6.26
N LEU A 50 -0.20 10.85 6.10
CA LEU A 50 -1.52 10.29 5.83
C LEU A 50 -2.37 10.27 7.10
N SER A 51 -3.64 10.66 6.99
CA SER A 51 -4.61 10.29 8.02
C SER A 51 -4.75 8.76 8.09
N HIS A 52 -5.18 8.21 9.24
CA HIS A 52 -5.45 6.77 9.32
C HIS A 52 -6.52 6.29 8.33
N VAL A 53 -7.42 7.18 7.90
CA VAL A 53 -8.42 6.87 6.87
C VAL A 53 -7.75 6.70 5.51
N GLU A 54 -6.89 7.65 5.12
CA GLU A 54 -6.14 7.59 3.86
C GLU A 54 -5.18 6.40 3.84
N HIS A 55 -4.46 6.15 4.94
CA HIS A 55 -3.54 5.03 5.05
C HIS A 55 -4.26 3.68 4.84
N ARG A 56 -5.41 3.50 5.48
CA ARG A 56 -6.26 2.31 5.26
C ARG A 56 -6.82 2.24 3.85
N GLU A 57 -7.16 3.39 3.26
CA GLU A 57 -7.72 3.47 1.92
C GLU A 57 -6.70 3.08 0.84
N ILE A 58 -5.46 3.56 0.92
CA ILE A 58 -4.43 3.20 -0.06
C ILE A 58 -4.11 1.69 -0.01
N ILE A 59 -4.10 1.07 1.17
CA ILE A 59 -3.92 -0.38 1.31
C ILE A 59 -5.08 -1.11 0.61
N LYS A 60 -6.33 -0.70 0.87
CA LYS A 60 -7.51 -1.30 0.23
C LYS A 60 -7.49 -1.16 -1.29
N ILE A 61 -7.16 0.01 -1.81
CA ILE A 61 -7.07 0.24 -3.26
C ILE A 61 -5.96 -0.64 -3.84
N CYS A 62 -4.77 -0.66 -3.23
CA CYS A 62 -3.66 -1.47 -3.71
C CYS A 62 -4.01 -2.96 -3.79
N VAL A 63 -4.61 -3.52 -2.74
CA VAL A 63 -5.05 -4.93 -2.75
C VAL A 63 -6.12 -5.17 -3.81
N ARG A 64 -7.15 -4.31 -3.88
CA ARG A 64 -8.26 -4.44 -4.83
C ARG A 64 -7.78 -4.40 -6.28
N GLU A 65 -6.99 -3.39 -6.65
CA GLU A 65 -6.52 -3.22 -8.03
C GLU A 65 -5.46 -4.26 -8.45
N SER A 66 -4.74 -4.82 -7.47
CA SER A 66 -3.78 -5.90 -7.72
C SER A 66 -4.46 -7.21 -8.10
N LYS A 67 -5.71 -7.44 -7.66
CA LYS A 67 -6.52 -8.64 -8.00
C LYS A 67 -5.77 -9.95 -7.77
N ASN A 68 -4.98 -10.02 -6.70
CA ASN A 68 -4.12 -11.18 -6.35
C ASN A 68 -3.10 -11.59 -7.43
N ARG A 69 -2.77 -10.71 -8.39
CA ARG A 69 -1.78 -10.99 -9.45
C ARG A 69 -0.34 -11.07 -8.93
N ILE A 70 -0.03 -10.27 -7.91
CA ILE A 70 1.28 -10.19 -7.25
C ILE A 70 1.10 -9.96 -5.74
N PRO A 71 2.08 -10.33 -4.90
CA PRO A 71 2.02 -10.09 -3.46
C PRO A 71 2.04 -8.61 -3.10
N ILE A 72 1.24 -8.27 -2.08
CA ILE A 72 1.16 -6.94 -1.46
C ILE A 72 1.74 -7.02 -0.05
N MET A 73 2.72 -6.16 0.23
CA MET A 73 3.33 -6.00 1.54
C MET A 73 2.98 -4.61 2.07
N ALA A 74 1.97 -4.49 2.93
CA ALA A 74 1.49 -3.20 3.40
C ALA A 74 2.46 -2.61 4.44
N GLY A 75 2.83 -1.35 4.29
CA GLY A 75 3.50 -0.60 5.34
C GLY A 75 2.55 -0.40 6.52
N THR A 76 2.90 -0.97 7.67
CA THR A 76 2.08 -0.91 8.89
C THR A 76 2.91 -0.56 10.11
N GLY A 77 4.16 -0.15 9.92
CA GLY A 77 5.02 0.37 10.97
C GLY A 77 4.48 1.64 11.64
N SER A 78 4.69 1.74 12.95
CA SER A 78 4.47 2.93 13.77
C SER A 78 5.45 2.92 14.94
N ASN A 79 5.68 4.09 15.55
CA ASN A 79 6.38 4.19 16.83
C ASN A 79 5.50 3.80 18.04
N SER A 80 4.21 3.58 17.82
CA SER A 80 3.26 3.00 18.78
C SER A 80 2.99 1.55 18.44
N THR A 81 3.35 0.63 19.34
CA THR A 81 3.13 -0.82 19.15
C THR A 81 1.66 -1.14 18.96
N GLU A 82 0.76 -0.48 19.69
CA GLU A 82 -0.68 -0.69 19.55
C GLU A 82 -1.19 -0.28 18.17
N GLU A 83 -0.72 0.86 17.66
CA GLU A 83 -1.08 1.34 16.33
C GLU A 83 -0.56 0.39 15.24
N ALA A 84 0.69 -0.06 15.34
CA ALA A 84 1.27 -1.01 14.40
C ALA A 84 0.49 -2.33 14.36
N ILE A 85 0.04 -2.84 15.52
CA ILE A 85 -0.82 -4.02 15.61
C ILE A 85 -2.18 -3.76 14.93
N HIS A 86 -2.80 -2.61 15.16
CA HIS A 86 -4.09 -2.26 14.55
C HIS A 86 -4.01 -2.15 13.03
N LEU A 87 -2.99 -1.47 12.50
CA LEU A 87 -2.78 -1.35 11.06
C LEU A 87 -2.45 -2.71 10.42
N THR A 88 -1.63 -3.54 11.08
CA THR A 88 -1.29 -4.89 10.60
C THR A 88 -2.52 -5.79 10.51
N ARG A 89 -3.36 -5.82 11.56
CA ARG A 89 -4.64 -6.55 11.56
C ARG A 89 -5.59 -6.04 10.48
N PHE A 90 -5.61 -4.73 10.24
CA PHE A 90 -6.41 -4.16 9.16
C PHE A 90 -5.89 -4.60 7.78
N ALA A 91 -4.58 -4.55 7.54
CA ALA A 91 -3.96 -4.94 6.28
C ALA A 91 -4.22 -6.41 5.97
N GLU A 92 -4.08 -7.29 6.96
CA GLU A 92 -4.45 -8.71 6.86
C GLU A 92 -5.91 -8.89 6.44
N LYS A 93 -6.85 -8.24 7.15
CA LYS A 93 -8.29 -8.28 6.80
C LYS A 93 -8.60 -7.72 5.41
N ALA A 94 -7.82 -6.75 4.95
CA ALA A 94 -7.96 -6.17 3.63
C ALA A 94 -7.44 -7.09 2.51
N GLY A 95 -6.63 -8.10 2.85
CA GLY A 95 -6.06 -9.08 1.91
C GLY A 95 -4.58 -8.85 1.56
N ALA A 96 -3.85 -8.05 2.34
CA ALA A 96 -2.38 -7.95 2.17
C ALA A 96 -1.71 -9.29 2.53
N ASN A 97 -0.62 -9.62 1.83
CA ASN A 97 0.11 -10.89 2.00
C ASN A 97 1.20 -10.80 3.07
N ALA A 98 1.65 -9.59 3.40
CA ALA A 98 2.62 -9.30 4.45
C ALA A 98 2.47 -7.85 4.95
N ALA A 99 3.17 -7.58 6.05
CA ALA A 99 3.39 -6.24 6.61
C ALA A 99 4.88 -5.85 6.48
N LEU A 100 5.15 -4.55 6.41
CA LEU A 100 6.47 -3.92 6.48
C LEU A 100 6.53 -2.86 7.57
#